data_AF-A0A2I0NYA1-F1
#
_entry.id   AF-A0A2I0NYA1-F1
#
_cell.length_a   1.000
_cell.length_b   1.000
_cell.length_c   1.000
_cell.angle_alpha   90.00
_cell.angle_beta   90.00
_cell.angle_gamma   90.00
#
_symmetry.space_group_name_H-M   'P 1'
#
loop_
_entity.id
_entity.type
_entity.pdbx_description
1 polymer ?
#
loop_
_entity_poly.entity_id
_entity_poly.type
_entity_poly.pdbx_seq_one_letter_code
_entity_poly.pdbx_strand_id
1 'polypeptide(L)'
;PVSEVRRLEAHWPAPIYDISDVMKNPDAAPIGKAWITRSGKAVMITINDVQFVSPLSQIKGMLKGERKYANVSMMCHVLPLAATPEPAEATA
;
A
#
# COMPACT_ATOMS: atom_id res chain seq x y z
N PRO A 1 -25.64 3.92 2.11
CA PRO A 1 -24.22 4.35 2.08
C PRO A 1 -23.52 3.88 0.79
N VAL A 2 -23.21 4.81 -0.10
CA VAL A 2 -22.38 4.56 -1.29
C VAL A 2 -21.01 4.15 -0.79
N SER A 3 -20.58 2.92 -1.10
CA SER A 3 -19.50 2.25 -0.39
C SER A 3 -18.19 3.03 -0.45
N GLU A 4 -17.41 3.02 0.64
CA GLU A 4 -16.04 3.57 0.70
C GLU A 4 -15.14 3.05 -0.44
N VAL A 5 -15.48 1.89 -1.00
CA VAL A 5 -14.88 1.35 -2.22
C VAL A 5 -15.10 2.24 -3.45
N ARG A 6 -16.28 2.84 -3.63
CA ARG A 6 -16.52 3.79 -4.72
C ARG A 6 -15.72 5.08 -4.54
N ARG A 7 -15.45 5.49 -3.30
CA ARG A 7 -14.60 6.67 -3.02
C ARG A 7 -13.15 6.39 -3.35
N LEU A 8 -12.67 5.21 -2.95
CA LEU A 8 -11.42 4.65 -3.44
C LEU A 8 -11.42 4.68 -4.98
N GLU A 9 -12.37 4.01 -5.64
CA GLU A 9 -12.48 3.94 -7.11
C GLU A 9 -12.48 5.30 -7.83
N ALA A 10 -13.06 6.34 -7.22
CA ALA A 10 -13.26 7.65 -7.84
C ALA A 10 -12.08 8.63 -7.72
N HIS A 11 -11.21 8.51 -6.70
CA HIS A 11 -10.19 9.54 -6.40
C HIS A 11 -8.82 8.94 -6.09
N TRP A 12 -8.23 8.25 -7.07
CA TRP A 12 -6.88 7.70 -6.94
C TRP A 12 -5.77 8.75 -7.18
N PRO A 13 -4.71 8.79 -6.35
CA PRO A 13 -4.53 8.07 -5.08
C PRO A 13 -5.40 8.60 -3.95
N ALA A 14 -5.98 7.69 -3.18
CA ALA A 14 -6.73 8.06 -1.98
C ALA A 14 -5.78 8.31 -0.80
N PRO A 15 -5.94 9.39 -0.02
CA PRO A 15 -5.10 9.66 1.14
C PRO A 15 -5.37 8.68 2.29
N ILE A 16 -4.31 8.31 3.02
CA ILE A 16 -4.38 7.50 4.24
C ILE A 16 -4.00 8.37 5.43
N TYR A 17 -4.74 8.25 6.52
CA TYR A 17 -4.54 9.02 7.75
C TYR A 17 -4.39 8.08 8.95
N ASP A 18 -3.64 8.51 9.96
CA ASP A 18 -3.69 7.90 11.28
C ASP A 18 -4.96 8.39 12.00
N ILE A 19 -5.80 7.46 12.45
CA ILE A 19 -7.03 7.81 13.17
C ILE A 19 -6.72 8.56 14.47
N SER A 20 -5.61 8.26 15.12
CA SER A 20 -5.19 8.92 16.36
C SER A 20 -4.87 10.40 16.12
N ASP A 21 -4.33 10.73 14.95
CA ASP A 21 -4.02 12.11 14.57
C ASP A 21 -5.26 12.86 14.11
N VAL A 22 -6.13 12.21 13.31
CA VAL A 22 -7.42 12.79 12.90
C VAL A 22 -8.31 13.11 14.11
N MET A 23 -8.31 12.23 15.13
CA MET A 23 -9.06 12.45 16.36
C MET A 23 -8.57 13.65 17.18
N LYS A 24 -7.30 14.06 17.01
CA LYS A 24 -6.72 15.24 17.68
C LYS A 24 -6.85 16.50 16.82
N ASN A 25 -6.67 16.36 15.51
CA ASN A 25 -6.69 17.43 14.54
C ASN A 25 -7.41 16.94 13.27
N PRO A 26 -8.60 17.48 12.93
CA PRO A 26 -9.32 17.09 11.72
C PRO A 26 -8.55 17.42 10.43
N ASP A 27 -7.61 18.37 10.47
CA ASP A 27 -6.74 18.77 9.36
C ASP A 27 -5.40 18.03 9.36
N ALA A 28 -5.32 16.85 9.99
CA ALA A 28 -4.12 16.03 10.01
C ALA A 28 -3.61 15.74 8.59
N ALA A 29 -2.29 15.81 8.42
CA ALA A 29 -1.66 15.48 7.14
C ALA A 29 -1.80 13.98 6.84
N PRO A 30 -1.96 13.59 5.56
CA PRO A 30 -1.96 12.18 5.19
C PRO A 30 -0.58 11.55 5.41
N ILE A 31 -0.58 10.36 5.98
CA ILE A 31 0.63 9.55 6.25
C ILE A 31 0.96 8.60 5.09
N GLY A 32 0.06 8.50 4.11
CA GLY A 32 0.18 7.51 3.05
C GLY A 32 -0.82 7.69 1.92
N LYS A 33 -0.77 6.76 0.98
CA LYS A 33 -1.60 6.74 -0.24
C LYS A 33 -2.06 5.32 -0.56
N ALA A 34 -3.26 5.20 -1.12
CA ALA A 34 -3.79 3.94 -1.62
C ALA A 34 -4.13 4.04 -3.12
N TRP A 35 -4.06 2.89 -3.83
CA TRP A 35 -4.45 2.69 -5.23
C TRP A 35 -5.27 1.40 -5.40
N ILE A 36 -6.32 1.40 -6.22
CA ILE A 36 -6.84 0.15 -6.80
C ILE A 36 -5.98 -0.18 -8.01
N THR A 37 -5.51 -1.42 -8.05
CA THR A 37 -4.79 -1.98 -9.20
C THR A 37 -5.66 -1.96 -10.45
N ARG A 38 -5.06 -1.87 -11.65
CA ARG A 38 -5.80 -1.82 -12.94
C ARG A 38 -6.82 -2.95 -13.11
N SER A 39 -6.57 -4.12 -12.52
CA SER A 39 -7.47 -5.27 -12.57
C SER A 39 -8.72 -5.12 -11.69
N GLY A 40 -8.77 -4.13 -10.80
CA GLY A 40 -9.84 -3.95 -9.82
C GLY A 40 -9.84 -4.98 -8.69
N LYS A 41 -8.83 -5.86 -8.61
CA LYS A 41 -8.84 -7.01 -7.70
C LYS A 41 -8.09 -6.79 -6.40
N ALA A 42 -7.21 -5.79 -6.34
CA ALA A 42 -6.36 -5.53 -5.19
C ALA A 42 -6.18 -4.03 -4.95
N VAL A 43 -5.88 -3.68 -3.70
CA VAL A 43 -5.48 -2.35 -3.27
C VAL A 43 -4.00 -2.39 -2.91
N MET A 44 -3.24 -1.44 -3.45
CA MET A 44 -1.87 -1.15 -3.05
C MET A 44 -1.89 0.03 -2.09
N ILE A 45 -1.12 -0.06 -1.02
CA ILE A 45 -1.03 0.94 0.05
C ILE A 45 0.44 1.29 0.25
N THR A 46 0.76 2.57 0.34
CA THR A 46 2.09 3.05 0.74
C THR A 46 1.95 3.89 2.00
N ILE A 47 2.65 3.51 3.06
CA ILE A 47 2.72 4.24 4.33
C ILE A 47 4.19 4.27 4.76
N ASN A 48 4.74 5.46 5.02
CA ASN A 48 6.15 5.64 5.43
C ASN A 48 7.14 4.82 4.57
N ASP A 49 7.01 4.94 3.24
CA ASP A 49 7.81 4.23 2.23
C ASP A 49 7.69 2.69 2.21
N VAL A 50 6.86 2.11 3.07
CA VAL A 50 6.55 0.68 3.04
C VAL A 50 5.32 0.46 2.17
N GLN A 51 5.45 -0.46 1.22
CA GLN A 51 4.37 -0.84 0.32
C GLN A 51 3.68 -2.12 0.81
N PHE A 52 2.36 -2.11 0.77
CA PHE A 52 1.51 -3.23 1.13
C PHE A 52 0.50 -3.50 0.02
N VAL A 53 0.12 -4.77 -0.15
CA VAL A 53 -0.94 -5.16 -1.08
C VAL A 53 -1.93 -6.07 -0.37
N SER A 54 -3.21 -5.81 -0.60
CA SER A 54 -4.30 -6.65 -0.10
C SER A 54 -5.39 -6.84 -1.16
N PRO A 55 -6.04 -8.02 -1.21
CA PRO A 55 -7.20 -8.25 -2.06
C PRO A 55 -8.34 -7.27 -1.75
N LEU A 56 -8.97 -6.70 -2.78
CA LEU A 56 -10.08 -5.75 -2.61
C LEU A 56 -11.30 -6.41 -1.93
N SER A 57 -11.52 -7.71 -2.17
CA SER A 57 -12.57 -8.49 -1.50
C SER A 57 -12.41 -8.53 0.01
N GLN A 58 -11.18 -8.53 0.51
CA GLN A 58 -10.88 -8.53 1.93
C GLN A 58 -11.19 -7.19 2.59
N ILE A 59 -10.78 -6.10 1.95
CA ILE A 59 -11.10 -4.73 2.40
C ILE A 59 -12.63 -4.53 2.40
N LYS A 60 -13.33 -5.02 1.38
CA LYS A 60 -14.80 -5.05 1.32
C LYS A 60 -15.42 -5.81 2.49
N GLY A 61 -14.87 -6.97 2.85
CA GLY A 61 -15.32 -7.74 4.01
C GLY A 61 -15.12 -6.97 5.32
N MET A 62 -13.95 -6.37 5.51
CA MET A 62 -13.64 -5.58 6.71
C MET A 62 -14.59 -4.39 6.87
N LEU A 63 -14.87 -3.65 5.79
CA LEU A 63 -15.83 -2.52 5.80
C LEU A 63 -17.27 -2.95 6.13
N LYS A 64 -17.62 -4.22 5.88
CA LYS A 64 -18.91 -4.81 6.25
C LYS A 64 -18.92 -5.42 7.65
N GLY A 65 -17.82 -5.32 8.40
CA GLY A 65 -17.69 -5.91 9.73
C GLY A 65 -17.36 -7.41 9.74
N GLU A 66 -16.97 -8.01 8.61
CA GLU A 66 -16.48 -9.39 8.58
C GLU A 66 -15.14 -9.46 9.31
N ARG A 67 -15.09 -10.18 10.45
CA ARG A 67 -13.83 -10.49 11.16
C ARG A 67 -13.01 -11.52 10.37
N LYS A 68 -12.35 -11.06 9.32
CA LYS A 68 -11.29 -11.82 8.64
C LYS A 68 -9.98 -11.12 8.92
N TYR A 69 -8.99 -11.84 9.44
CA TYR A 69 -7.60 -11.37 9.52
C TYR A 69 -7.20 -10.82 8.15
N ALA A 70 -6.77 -9.57 8.08
CA ALA A 70 -6.30 -8.97 6.83
C ALA A 70 -5.02 -9.69 6.40
N ASN A 71 -5.01 -10.31 5.22
CA ASN A 71 -3.80 -10.84 4.62
C ASN A 71 -3.13 -9.63 3.96
N VAL A 72 -2.29 -8.97 4.75
CA VAL A 72 -1.48 -7.85 4.27
C VAL A 72 -0.13 -8.42 3.87
N SER A 73 0.17 -8.39 2.58
CA SER A 73 1.51 -8.76 2.10
C SER A 73 2.34 -7.48 1.96
N MET A 74 3.49 -7.44 2.62
CA MET A 74 4.48 -6.39 2.43
C MET A 74 5.22 -6.63 1.10
N MET A 75 5.30 -5.62 0.26
CA MET A 75 6.15 -5.66 -0.93
C MET A 75 7.60 -5.44 -0.51
N CYS A 76 8.42 -6.49 -0.65
CA CYS A 76 9.86 -6.37 -0.48
C CYS A 76 10.46 -5.80 -1.77
N HIS A 77 11.19 -4.70 -1.65
CA HIS A 77 12.05 -4.23 -2.74
C HIS A 77 13.22 -5.21 -2.89
N VAL A 78 13.26 -5.93 -4.00
CA VAL A 78 14.46 -6.70 -4.36
C VAL A 78 15.49 -5.68 -4.85
N LEU A 79 16.53 -5.43 -4.05
CA LEU A 79 17.69 -4.71 -4.56
C LEU A 79 18.30 -5.54 -5.69
N PRO A 80 18.59 -4.97 -6.86
CA PRO A 80 19.32 -5.68 -7.90
C PRO A 80 20.62 -6.19 -7.28
N LEU A 81 20.91 -7.48 -7.45
CA LEU A 81 22.16 -8.09 -7.02
C LEU A 81 23.30 -7.24 -7.61
N ALA A 82 24.03 -6.53 -6.76
CA ALA A 82 25.15 -5.72 -7.20
C ALA A 82 26.09 -6.62 -8.01
N ALA A 83 26.37 -6.24 -9.25
CA ALA A 83 27.32 -6.95 -10.08
C ALA A 83 28.66 -7.00 -9.34
N THR A 84 29.11 -8.19 -8.99
CA THR A 84 30.45 -8.45 -8.50
C THR A 84 31.43 -7.88 -9.53
N PRO A 85 32.36 -6.97 -9.17
CA PRO A 85 33.41 -6.60 -10.11
C PRO A 85 34.27 -7.84 -10.38
N GLU A 86 34.39 -8.23 -11.64
CA GLU A 86 35.41 -9.18 -12.08
C GLU A 86 36.78 -8.71 -11.58
N PRO A 87 37.62 -9.62 -11.03
CA PRO A 87 38.98 -9.26 -10.72
C PRO A 87 39.71 -8.93 -12.03
N ALA A 88 40.20 -7.70 -12.13
CA ALA A 88 41.05 -7.26 -13.22
C ALA A 88 42.28 -8.18 -13.30
N GLU A 89 42.39 -8.90 -14.40
CA GLU A 89 43.56 -9.66 -14.79
C GLU A 89 44.75 -8.69 -14.90
N ALA A 90 45.69 -8.78 -13.96
CA ALA A 90 46.93 -8.04 -14.01
C ALA A 90 47.82 -8.67 -15.08
N THR A 91 48.03 -7.94 -16.18
CA THR A 91 49.02 -8.31 -17.20
C THR A 91 50.01 -7.16 -17.41
N ALA A 92 51.30 -7.54 -17.32
CA ALA A 92 52.53 -6.86 -17.74
C ALA A 92 53.08 -5.72 -16.86
#